data_AF-A0ABC8S2I6-F1
#
_entry.id   AF-A0ABC8S2I6-F1
#
_cell.length_a   1.000
_cell.length_b   1.000
_cell.length_c   1.000
_cell.angle_alpha   90.00
_cell.angle_beta   90.00
_cell.angle_gamma   90.00
#
_symmetry.space_group_name_H-M   'P 1'
#
loop_
_entity.id
_entity.type
_entity.pdbx_description
1 polymer ?
#
loop_
_entity_poly.entity_id
_entity_poly.type
_entity_poly.pdbx_seq_one_letter_code
_entity_poly.pdbx_strand_id
1 'polypeptide(L)'
;MMHTVPTTLLYSLEGLPDLEWEKILQLQNPDGSFLFSPSSAAFTLMQTKDEKCLRYLSKTIEKFNGGRKIPNVYPVDLFEHIWAVDRLQRLGISRFFQSEIKECMNYVSRYWTAKGICWARNSRVHDIDCTAMGFRLLRLHGHKVSADVFQYFENGGEFYCNAGQSNESVTAMFNLHRASQVVFPREKILEDANKFSSKFLREKQAKQWTPR
;
A
#
# COMPACT_ATOMS: atom_id res chain seq x y z
N MET A 1 -4.12 -9.50 19.76
CA MET A 1 -4.52 -8.86 18.49
C MET A 1 -3.48 -9.07 17.38
N MET A 2 -2.18 -8.87 17.63
CA MET A 2 -1.10 -9.08 16.64
C MET A 2 -1.05 -10.50 16.03
N HIS A 3 -1.37 -11.54 16.80
CA HIS A 3 -1.24 -12.94 16.37
C HIS A 3 -2.44 -13.48 15.58
N THR A 4 -3.52 -12.71 15.40
CA THR A 4 -4.78 -13.21 14.82
C THR A 4 -5.19 -12.53 13.53
N VAL A 5 -4.66 -11.34 13.26
CA VAL A 5 -4.95 -10.57 12.04
C VAL A 5 -3.66 -9.98 11.47
N PRO A 6 -3.50 -9.95 10.13
CA PRO A 6 -2.36 -9.27 9.52
C PRO A 6 -2.39 -7.77 9.85
N THR A 7 -1.30 -7.26 10.43
CA THR A 7 -1.12 -5.84 10.75
C THR A 7 0.28 -5.39 10.33
N THR A 8 0.56 -4.08 10.38
CA THR A 8 1.91 -3.59 10.05
C THR A 8 3.01 -4.07 10.99
N LEU A 9 2.66 -4.61 12.17
CA LEU A 9 3.63 -5.17 13.11
C LEU A 9 4.40 -6.36 12.53
N LEU A 10 3.83 -7.07 11.54
CA LEU A 10 4.53 -8.14 10.82
C LEU A 10 5.77 -7.62 10.06
N TYR A 11 5.88 -6.32 9.79
CA TYR A 11 7.04 -5.73 9.13
C TYR A 11 8.31 -5.72 10.00
N SER A 12 8.16 -5.81 11.32
CA SER A 12 9.24 -5.59 12.29
C SER A 12 9.30 -6.68 13.38
N LEU A 13 9.05 -7.94 13.02
CA LEU A 13 9.05 -9.07 13.98
C LEU A 13 10.39 -9.22 14.71
N GLU A 14 11.50 -8.84 14.08
CA GLU A 14 12.84 -8.86 14.66
C GLU A 14 13.02 -7.98 15.90
N GLY A 15 12.12 -7.01 16.13
CA GLY A 15 12.15 -6.10 17.27
C GLY A 15 11.13 -6.43 18.36
N LEU A 16 10.37 -7.51 18.23
CA LEU A 16 9.25 -7.83 19.12
C LEU A 16 9.58 -9.01 20.04
N PRO A 17 9.37 -8.88 21.36
CA PRO A 17 9.54 -9.98 22.31
C PRO A 17 8.36 -10.97 22.27
N ASP A 18 8.57 -12.15 22.84
CA ASP A 18 7.52 -13.14 23.20
C ASP A 18 6.55 -13.52 22.08
N LEU A 19 7.07 -13.74 20.86
CA LEU A 19 6.26 -14.08 19.69
C LEU A 19 5.76 -15.54 19.71
N GLU A 20 4.44 -15.71 19.52
CA GLU A 20 3.80 -17.01 19.29
C GLU A 20 3.94 -17.47 17.83
N TRP A 21 5.03 -18.15 17.49
CA TRP A 21 5.39 -18.51 16.10
C TRP A 21 4.32 -19.30 15.35
N GLU A 22 3.62 -20.23 16.01
CA GLU A 22 2.56 -21.01 15.37
C GLU A 22 1.46 -20.11 14.81
N LYS A 23 1.08 -19.07 15.55
CA LYS A 23 0.07 -18.10 15.13
C LYS A 23 0.63 -17.13 14.09
N ILE A 24 1.86 -16.64 14.28
CA ILE A 24 2.52 -15.74 13.33
C ILE A 24 2.62 -16.38 11.94
N LEU A 25 3.03 -17.65 11.84
CA LEU A 25 3.16 -18.35 10.54
C LEU A 25 1.86 -18.41 9.74
N GLN A 26 0.68 -18.38 10.39
CA GLN A 26 -0.62 -18.33 9.69
C GLN A 26 -0.84 -17.00 8.96
N LEU A 27 -0.17 -15.94 9.40
CA LEU A 27 -0.30 -14.59 8.85
C LEU A 27 0.69 -14.31 7.70
N GLN A 28 1.57 -15.26 7.38
CA GLN A 28 2.57 -15.14 6.32
C GLN A 28 1.94 -14.85 4.94
N ASN A 29 2.61 -14.02 4.14
CA ASN A 29 2.17 -13.75 2.77
C ASN A 29 2.38 -14.98 1.87
N PRO A 30 1.65 -15.07 0.73
CA PRO A 30 1.82 -16.17 -0.22
C PRO A 30 3.23 -16.31 -0.80
N ASP A 31 4.01 -15.23 -0.84
CA ASP A 31 5.40 -15.24 -1.31
C ASP A 31 6.41 -15.75 -0.27
N GLY A 32 5.97 -15.97 0.98
CA GLY A 32 6.80 -16.41 2.11
C GLY A 32 7.31 -15.27 2.99
N SER A 33 6.99 -14.02 2.67
CA SER A 33 7.40 -12.86 3.47
C SER A 33 6.46 -12.60 4.65
N PHE A 34 6.95 -11.80 5.60
CA PHE A 34 6.13 -11.12 6.59
C PHE A 34 6.06 -9.65 6.23
N LEU A 35 4.91 -9.25 5.68
CA LEU A 35 4.65 -7.91 5.15
C LEU A 35 5.77 -7.38 4.25
N PHE A 36 6.34 -8.26 3.41
CA PHE A 36 7.38 -7.92 2.44
C PHE A 36 8.69 -7.39 3.04
N SER A 37 8.94 -7.61 4.33
CA SER A 37 10.17 -7.23 5.02
C SER A 37 11.18 -8.38 5.00
N PRO A 38 12.37 -8.21 4.38
CA PRO A 38 13.44 -9.20 4.44
C PRO A 38 14.01 -9.43 5.84
N SER A 39 14.08 -8.40 6.69
CA SER A 39 14.58 -8.57 8.07
C SER A 39 13.62 -9.42 8.91
N SER A 40 12.32 -9.15 8.82
CA SER A 40 11.28 -9.91 9.50
C SER A 40 11.23 -11.37 9.03
N ALA A 41 11.37 -11.60 7.71
CA ALA A 41 11.47 -12.95 7.16
C ALA A 41 12.75 -13.69 7.58
N ALA A 42 13.90 -13.00 7.63
CA ALA A 42 15.17 -13.57 8.08
C ALA A 42 15.12 -13.96 9.56
N PHE A 43 14.57 -13.08 10.41
CA PHE A 43 14.37 -13.39 11.82
C PHE A 43 13.44 -14.58 12.00
N THR A 44 12.30 -14.61 11.29
CA THR A 44 11.38 -15.76 11.35
C THR A 44 12.05 -17.06 10.90
N LEU A 45 12.86 -17.03 9.84
CA LEU A 45 13.63 -18.19 9.39
C LEU A 45 14.61 -18.70 10.47
N MET A 46 15.30 -17.80 11.16
CA MET A 46 16.23 -18.17 12.24
C MET A 46 15.52 -18.96 13.34
N GLN A 47 14.31 -18.53 13.71
CA GLN A 47 13.52 -19.07 14.82
C GLN A 47 12.74 -20.34 14.45
N THR A 48 12.23 -20.45 13.23
CA THR A 48 11.24 -21.47 12.85
C THR A 48 11.74 -22.47 11.80
N LYS A 49 12.82 -22.14 11.08
CA LYS A 49 13.29 -22.88 9.90
C LYS A 49 12.24 -22.97 8.76
N ASP A 50 11.26 -22.06 8.73
CA ASP A 50 10.23 -22.05 7.69
C ASP A 50 10.81 -21.91 6.27
N GLU A 51 10.49 -22.88 5.42
CA GLU A 51 11.03 -22.94 4.06
C GLU A 51 10.47 -21.84 3.15
N LYS A 52 9.28 -21.30 3.43
CA LYS A 52 8.71 -20.23 2.61
C LYS A 52 9.51 -18.93 2.84
N CYS A 53 9.89 -18.64 4.08
CA CYS A 53 10.82 -17.55 4.40
C CYS A 53 12.15 -17.74 3.67
N LEU A 54 12.73 -18.95 3.69
CA LEU A 54 13.96 -19.23 2.96
C LEU A 54 13.80 -18.97 1.46
N ARG A 55 12.74 -19.48 0.82
CA ARG A 55 12.46 -19.26 -0.61
C ARG A 55 12.29 -17.78 -0.94
N TYR A 56 11.60 -17.01 -0.10
CA TYR A 56 11.46 -15.57 -0.26
C TYR A 56 12.82 -14.85 -0.22
N LEU A 57 13.64 -15.16 0.79
CA LEU A 57 14.96 -14.57 0.96
C LEU A 57 15.92 -14.95 -0.17
N SER A 58 15.96 -16.22 -0.57
CA SER A 58 16.79 -16.69 -1.68
C SER A 58 16.46 -15.96 -2.98
N LYS A 59 15.17 -15.82 -3.32
CA LYS A 59 14.72 -15.06 -4.50
C LYS A 59 15.11 -13.58 -4.41
N THR A 60 15.00 -12.99 -3.23
CA THR A 60 15.38 -11.60 -3.00
C THR A 60 16.90 -11.42 -3.17
N ILE A 61 17.71 -12.30 -2.57
CA ILE A 61 19.18 -12.31 -2.69
C ILE A 61 19.61 -12.48 -4.15
N GLU A 62 19.01 -13.42 -4.87
CA GLU A 62 19.28 -13.65 -6.30
C GLU A 62 18.97 -12.41 -7.13
N LYS A 63 17.80 -11.79 -6.91
CA LYS A 63 17.39 -10.57 -7.61
C LYS A 63 18.34 -9.40 -7.39
N PHE A 64 18.95 -9.32 -6.21
CA PHE A 64 19.85 -8.23 -5.83
C PHE A 64 21.33 -8.65 -5.76
N ASN A 65 21.79 -9.39 -6.80
CA ASN A 65 23.20 -9.70 -7.04
C ASN A 65 23.92 -10.40 -5.87
N GLY A 66 23.29 -11.44 -5.30
CA GLY A 66 23.91 -12.27 -4.27
C GLY A 66 23.95 -11.61 -2.89
N GLY A 67 23.05 -10.65 -2.62
CA GLY A 67 22.80 -10.15 -1.26
C GLY A 67 23.74 -9.08 -0.75
N ARG A 68 24.61 -8.51 -1.60
CA ARG A 68 25.45 -7.34 -1.22
C ARG A 68 24.61 -6.12 -0.82
N LYS A 69 23.38 -6.03 -1.31
CA LYS A 69 22.38 -5.01 -0.96
C LYS A 69 21.00 -5.67 -0.96
N ILE A 70 20.34 -5.74 0.18
CA ILE A 70 18.95 -6.20 0.30
C ILE A 70 18.10 -4.97 0.64
N PRO A 71 16.99 -4.73 -0.07
CA PRO A 71 16.09 -3.62 0.29
C PRO A 71 15.43 -3.89 1.64
N ASN A 72 14.92 -2.84 2.30
CA ASN A 72 14.11 -3.02 3.51
C ASN A 72 12.71 -3.58 3.23
N VAL A 73 12.24 -3.47 1.97
CA VAL A 73 10.94 -3.96 1.52
C VAL A 73 11.03 -4.52 0.09
N TYR A 74 10.46 -5.70 -0.15
CA TYR A 74 10.38 -6.30 -1.50
C TYR A 74 9.26 -7.35 -1.62
N PRO A 75 8.47 -7.37 -2.71
CA PRO A 75 8.50 -6.47 -3.86
C PRO A 75 7.87 -5.09 -3.55
N VAL A 76 7.97 -4.16 -4.50
CA VAL A 76 7.30 -2.85 -4.49
C VAL A 76 6.66 -2.57 -5.86
N ASP A 77 6.20 -3.63 -6.52
CA ASP A 77 5.77 -3.61 -7.92
C ASP A 77 4.56 -2.70 -8.14
N LEU A 78 3.50 -2.80 -7.33
CA LEU A 78 2.33 -1.94 -7.49
C LEU A 78 2.67 -0.47 -7.23
N PHE A 79 3.46 -0.20 -6.18
CA PHE A 79 3.94 1.14 -5.87
C PHE A 79 4.73 1.74 -7.05
N GLU A 80 5.69 1.00 -7.60
CA GLU A 80 6.53 1.47 -8.68
C GLU A 80 5.73 1.81 -9.94
N HIS A 81 4.84 0.91 -10.39
CA HIS A 81 4.01 1.14 -11.58
C HIS A 81 3.10 2.37 -11.41
N ILE A 82 2.43 2.48 -10.26
CA ILE A 82 1.49 3.57 -9.97
C ILE A 82 2.22 4.91 -9.89
N TRP A 83 3.35 4.98 -9.18
CA TRP A 83 4.09 6.23 -9.02
C TRP A 83 4.78 6.65 -10.32
N ALA A 84 5.32 5.73 -11.10
CA ALA A 84 5.92 6.03 -12.40
C ALA A 84 4.90 6.72 -13.32
N VAL A 85 3.71 6.14 -13.46
CA VAL A 85 2.63 6.72 -14.28
C VAL A 85 2.18 8.08 -13.75
N ASP A 86 2.00 8.23 -12.43
CA ASP A 86 1.64 9.51 -11.83
C ASP A 86 2.68 10.61 -12.10
N ARG A 87 3.98 10.28 -12.00
CA ARG A 87 5.05 11.26 -12.26
C ARG A 87 5.12 11.65 -13.73
N LEU A 88 5.03 10.71 -14.65
CA LEU A 88 4.99 11.01 -16.10
C LEU A 88 3.81 11.92 -16.46
N GLN A 89 2.63 11.67 -15.89
CA GLN A 89 1.44 12.50 -16.12
C GLN A 89 1.60 13.91 -15.54
N ARG A 90 2.06 14.04 -14.29
CA ARG A 90 2.22 15.34 -13.62
C ARG A 90 3.33 16.20 -14.23
N LEU A 91 4.35 15.58 -14.81
CA LEU A 91 5.41 16.27 -15.55
C LEU A 91 5.00 16.66 -16.98
N GLY A 92 3.79 16.29 -17.43
CA GLY A 92 3.29 16.67 -18.76
C GLY A 92 3.95 15.93 -19.93
N ILE A 93 4.61 14.79 -19.68
CA ILE A 93 5.36 14.01 -20.68
C ILE A 93 4.76 12.61 -20.94
N SER A 94 3.67 12.25 -20.29
CA SER A 94 3.02 10.93 -20.44
C SER A 94 2.61 10.57 -21.87
N ARG A 95 2.39 11.55 -22.75
CA ARG A 95 2.01 11.33 -24.16
C ARG A 95 3.06 10.54 -24.96
N PHE A 96 4.32 10.53 -24.52
CA PHE A 96 5.40 9.79 -25.18
C PHE A 96 5.45 8.32 -24.76
N PHE A 97 4.69 7.91 -23.74
CA PHE A 97 4.77 6.59 -23.11
C PHE A 97 3.41 5.90 -23.04
N GLN A 98 2.53 6.13 -24.02
CA GLN A 98 1.14 5.67 -23.94
C GLN A 98 1.02 4.14 -23.90
N SER A 99 1.85 3.41 -24.67
CA SER A 99 1.91 1.95 -24.65
C SER A 99 2.34 1.42 -23.29
N GLU A 100 3.44 1.96 -22.76
CA GLU A 100 4.04 1.50 -21.50
C GLU A 100 3.13 1.84 -20.32
N ILE A 101 2.50 3.02 -20.32
CA ILE A 101 1.52 3.39 -19.31
C ILE A 101 0.32 2.43 -19.33
N LYS A 102 -0.17 2.06 -20.52
CA LYS A 102 -1.28 1.09 -20.64
C LYS A 102 -0.88 -0.28 -20.09
N GLU A 103 0.33 -0.75 -20.38
CA GLU A 103 0.86 -2.00 -19.80
C GLU A 103 0.95 -1.92 -18.26
N CYS A 104 1.45 -0.81 -17.73
CA CYS A 104 1.49 -0.58 -16.29
C CYS A 104 0.10 -0.61 -15.65
N MET A 105 -0.89 0.06 -16.25
CA MET A 105 -2.25 0.10 -15.71
C MET A 105 -2.95 -1.26 -15.82
N ASN A 106 -2.68 -2.03 -16.89
CA ASN A 106 -3.13 -3.41 -17.00
C ASN A 106 -2.52 -4.31 -15.91
N TYR A 107 -1.23 -4.12 -15.59
CA TYR A 107 -0.58 -4.84 -14.49
C TYR A 107 -1.22 -4.51 -13.15
N VAL A 108 -1.41 -3.23 -12.84
CA VAL A 108 -2.07 -2.78 -11.59
C VAL A 108 -3.51 -3.32 -11.52
N SER A 109 -4.26 -3.25 -12.61
CA SER A 109 -5.64 -3.75 -12.68
C SER A 109 -5.74 -5.26 -12.42
N ARG A 110 -4.73 -6.04 -12.81
CA ARG A 110 -4.69 -7.50 -12.58
C ARG A 110 -4.63 -7.86 -11.10
N TYR A 111 -4.02 -7.02 -10.27
CA TYR A 111 -3.86 -7.24 -8.84
C TYR A 111 -4.74 -6.34 -7.98
N TRP A 112 -5.64 -5.58 -8.60
CA TRP A 112 -6.62 -4.77 -7.90
C TRP A 112 -7.63 -5.66 -7.17
N THR A 113 -7.99 -5.30 -5.93
CA THR A 113 -8.97 -6.05 -5.13
C THR A 113 -10.06 -5.14 -4.58
N ALA A 114 -11.19 -5.73 -4.17
CA ALA A 114 -12.29 -4.99 -3.53
C ALA A 114 -11.91 -4.34 -2.18
N LYS A 115 -10.83 -4.81 -1.53
CA LYS A 115 -10.29 -4.23 -0.29
C LYS A 115 -9.13 -3.25 -0.54
N GLY A 116 -8.81 -3.01 -1.80
CA GLY A 116 -7.70 -2.15 -2.22
C GLY A 116 -6.42 -2.94 -2.47
N ILE A 117 -5.30 -2.24 -2.42
CA ILE A 117 -3.96 -2.76 -2.69
C ILE A 117 -2.99 -2.17 -1.67
N CYS A 118 -1.76 -2.67 -1.67
CA CYS A 118 -0.63 -1.96 -1.06
C CYS A 118 0.49 -1.79 -2.08
N TRP A 119 1.71 -1.51 -1.61
CA TRP A 119 2.90 -1.38 -2.46
C TRP A 119 3.27 -2.66 -3.24
N ALA A 120 2.80 -3.83 -2.81
CA ALA A 120 3.11 -5.12 -3.39
C ALA A 120 1.86 -5.92 -3.79
N ARG A 121 1.96 -6.69 -4.88
CA ARG A 121 0.90 -7.62 -5.28
C ARG A 121 0.63 -8.71 -4.23
N ASN A 122 -0.59 -9.24 -4.22
CA ASN A 122 -1.03 -10.37 -3.38
C ASN A 122 -0.85 -10.14 -1.86
N SER A 123 -0.83 -8.89 -1.42
CA SER A 123 -0.80 -8.55 -0.02
C SER A 123 -2.13 -8.86 0.67
N ARG A 124 -2.03 -9.30 1.92
CA ARG A 124 -3.17 -9.41 2.85
C ARG A 124 -3.44 -8.12 3.63
N VAL A 125 -2.53 -7.16 3.55
CA VAL A 125 -2.62 -5.83 4.17
C VAL A 125 -2.74 -4.80 3.04
N HIS A 126 -3.69 -3.87 3.18
CA HIS A 126 -3.93 -2.82 2.20
C HIS A 126 -3.65 -1.46 2.83
N ASP A 127 -3.16 -0.51 2.03
CA ASP A 127 -2.92 0.86 2.46
C ASP A 127 -3.69 1.86 1.59
N ILE A 128 -4.17 2.94 2.19
CA ILE A 128 -5.01 3.91 1.51
C ILE A 128 -4.23 4.73 0.46
N ASP A 129 -2.91 4.87 0.60
CA ASP A 129 -2.08 5.69 -0.29
C ASP A 129 -1.99 5.02 -1.67
N CYS A 130 -1.53 3.77 -1.71
CA CYS A 130 -1.50 2.94 -2.90
C CYS A 130 -2.90 2.72 -3.46
N THR A 131 -3.89 2.48 -2.60
CA THR A 131 -5.29 2.29 -3.03
C THR A 131 -5.85 3.54 -3.69
N ALA A 132 -5.70 4.72 -3.09
CA ALA A 132 -6.20 5.97 -3.66
C ALA A 132 -5.51 6.31 -4.99
N MET A 133 -4.20 6.11 -5.07
CA MET A 133 -3.44 6.32 -6.29
C MET A 133 -3.84 5.35 -7.39
N GLY A 134 -3.91 4.05 -7.08
CA GLY A 134 -4.35 3.01 -8.00
C GLY A 134 -5.77 3.24 -8.51
N PHE A 135 -6.71 3.53 -7.60
CA PHE A 135 -8.10 3.86 -7.94
C PHE A 135 -8.19 5.01 -8.95
N ARG A 136 -7.56 6.14 -8.64
CA ARG A 136 -7.63 7.35 -9.47
C ARG A 136 -7.04 7.08 -10.86
N LEU A 137 -5.87 6.44 -10.93
CA LEU A 137 -5.22 6.17 -12.21
C LEU A 137 -6.01 5.14 -13.02
N LEU A 138 -6.41 4.02 -12.43
CA LEU A 138 -7.23 3.00 -13.10
C LEU A 138 -8.51 3.62 -13.68
N ARG A 139 -9.22 4.41 -12.88
CA ARG A 139 -10.44 5.11 -13.33
C ARG A 139 -10.17 6.06 -14.51
N LEU A 140 -9.15 6.91 -14.41
CA LEU A 140 -8.81 7.87 -15.47
C LEU A 140 -8.30 7.19 -16.75
N HIS A 141 -7.79 5.96 -16.65
CA HIS A 141 -7.40 5.12 -17.79
C HIS A 141 -8.52 4.19 -18.27
N GLY A 142 -9.76 4.36 -17.81
CA GLY A 142 -10.94 3.65 -18.31
C GLY A 142 -11.16 2.25 -17.71
N HIS A 143 -10.43 1.86 -16.67
CA HIS A 143 -10.70 0.62 -15.95
C HIS A 143 -11.91 0.78 -15.03
N LYS A 144 -12.71 -0.28 -14.92
CA LYS A 144 -13.86 -0.34 -14.00
C LYS A 144 -13.39 -0.61 -12.58
N VAL A 145 -13.38 0.43 -11.74
CA VAL A 145 -13.07 0.33 -10.30
C VAL A 145 -14.19 0.97 -9.48
N SER A 146 -14.67 0.26 -8.46
CA SER A 146 -15.67 0.77 -7.51
C SER A 146 -15.04 1.65 -6.45
N ALA A 147 -15.69 2.76 -6.12
CA ALA A 147 -15.34 3.61 -4.99
C ALA A 147 -15.56 2.91 -3.63
N ASP A 148 -16.32 1.81 -3.59
CA ASP A 148 -16.55 1.03 -2.36
C ASP A 148 -15.27 0.48 -1.74
N VAL A 149 -14.18 0.43 -2.52
CA VAL A 149 -12.84 0.09 -2.01
C VAL A 149 -12.44 0.93 -0.79
N PHE A 150 -12.91 2.18 -0.72
CA PHE A 150 -12.58 3.10 0.37
C PHE A 150 -13.35 2.80 1.66
N GLN A 151 -14.42 2.00 1.62
CA GLN A 151 -15.12 1.55 2.83
C GLN A 151 -14.20 0.73 3.74
N TYR A 152 -13.17 0.06 3.18
CA TYR A 152 -12.19 -0.68 3.98
C TYR A 152 -11.34 0.23 4.89
N PHE A 153 -11.19 1.51 4.53
CA PHE A 153 -10.35 2.48 5.23
C PHE A 153 -11.17 3.50 6.03
N GLU A 154 -12.48 3.46 5.91
CA GLU A 154 -13.41 4.36 6.57
C GLU A 154 -13.89 3.75 7.89
N ASN A 155 -13.87 4.55 8.95
CA ASN A 155 -14.51 4.18 10.21
C ASN A 155 -14.97 5.43 10.95
N GLY A 156 -16.27 5.55 11.19
CA GLY A 156 -16.86 6.65 11.95
C GLY A 156 -16.79 8.03 11.26
N GLY A 157 -16.71 8.06 9.94
CA GLY A 157 -16.56 9.27 9.13
C GLY A 157 -15.11 9.74 8.94
N GLU A 158 -14.14 9.00 9.45
CA GLU A 158 -12.71 9.26 9.28
C GLU A 158 -12.05 8.20 8.40
N PHE A 159 -10.95 8.58 7.74
CA PHE A 159 -10.18 7.69 6.87
C PHE A 159 -8.77 7.46 7.39
N TYR A 160 -8.34 6.20 7.37
CA TYR A 160 -7.08 5.76 7.99
C TYR A 160 -6.11 5.15 6.97
N CYS A 161 -4.80 5.29 7.23
CA CYS A 161 -3.78 4.77 6.31
C CYS A 161 -3.82 3.25 6.15
N ASN A 162 -3.98 2.54 7.27
CA ASN A 162 -4.18 1.10 7.32
C ASN A 162 -5.40 0.83 8.21
N ALA A 163 -6.22 -0.16 7.86
CA ALA A 163 -7.37 -0.52 8.67
C ALA A 163 -6.96 -0.82 10.12
N GLY A 164 -7.62 -0.18 11.09
CA GLY A 164 -7.34 -0.34 12.52
C GLY A 164 -6.11 0.40 13.05
N GLN A 165 -5.51 1.32 12.27
CA GLN A 165 -4.38 2.14 12.71
C GLN A 165 -4.66 3.64 12.57
N SER A 166 -4.30 4.42 13.59
CA SER A 166 -4.47 5.88 13.62
C SER A 166 -3.38 6.66 12.88
N ASN A 167 -2.69 6.05 11.91
CA ASN A 167 -1.52 6.69 11.30
C ASN A 167 -1.97 7.84 10.37
N GLU A 168 -1.48 9.06 10.63
CA GLU A 168 -1.91 10.31 9.98
C GLU A 168 -0.91 10.78 8.90
N SER A 169 -0.83 10.07 7.77
CA SER A 169 0.08 10.49 6.68
C SER A 169 -0.50 11.60 5.82
N VAL A 170 0.21 12.73 5.71
CA VAL A 170 -0.12 13.84 4.81
C VAL A 170 -0.14 13.39 3.34
N THR A 171 0.80 12.53 2.92
CA THR A 171 0.86 12.07 1.53
C THR A 171 -0.33 11.17 1.18
N ALA A 172 -0.69 10.27 2.10
CA ALA A 172 -1.83 9.37 1.92
C ALA A 172 -3.14 10.16 1.83
N MET A 173 -3.34 11.13 2.74
CA MET A 173 -4.53 11.99 2.71
C MET A 173 -4.56 12.91 1.49
N PHE A 174 -3.41 13.39 1.03
CA PHE A 174 -3.32 14.14 -0.23
C PHE A 174 -3.73 13.29 -1.44
N ASN A 175 -3.28 12.04 -1.51
CA ASN A 175 -3.65 11.16 -2.61
C ASN A 175 -5.11 10.70 -2.53
N LEU A 176 -5.66 10.49 -1.32
CA LEU A 176 -7.10 10.31 -1.10
C LEU A 176 -7.87 11.53 -1.60
N HIS A 177 -7.43 12.75 -1.27
CA HIS A 177 -8.07 13.98 -1.73
C HIS A 177 -8.13 14.03 -3.26
N ARG A 178 -7.01 13.75 -3.94
CA ARG A 178 -6.95 13.68 -5.40
C ARG A 178 -7.86 12.60 -5.99
N ALA A 179 -7.96 11.44 -5.34
CA ALA A 179 -8.82 10.35 -5.77
C ALA A 179 -10.31 10.68 -5.60
N SER A 180 -10.67 11.39 -4.52
CA SER A 180 -12.05 11.78 -4.24
C SER A 180 -12.64 12.75 -5.27
N GLN A 181 -11.80 13.43 -6.06
CA GLN A 181 -12.23 14.38 -7.09
C GLN A 181 -12.62 13.72 -8.41
N VAL A 182 -12.31 12.44 -8.64
CA VAL A 182 -12.76 11.67 -9.82
C VAL A 182 -14.06 10.91 -9.54
N VAL A 183 -14.95 11.54 -8.77
CA VAL A 183 -16.22 11.00 -8.28
C VAL A 183 -17.28 10.95 -9.39
N PHE A 184 -18.06 9.87 -9.43
CA PHE A 184 -19.28 9.77 -10.20
C PHE A 184 -20.51 10.06 -9.34
N PRO A 185 -21.65 10.46 -9.93
CA PRO A 185 -22.88 10.64 -9.18
C PRO A 185 -23.23 9.39 -8.36
N ARG A 186 -23.68 9.60 -7.12
CA ARG A 186 -24.08 8.56 -6.14
C ARG A 186 -22.93 7.85 -5.40
N GLU A 187 -21.67 8.20 -5.65
CA GLU A 187 -20.54 7.66 -4.88
C GLU A 187 -20.28 8.45 -3.59
N LYS A 188 -21.22 8.33 -2.62
CA LYS A 188 -21.18 9.07 -1.34
C LYS A 188 -19.85 8.92 -0.58
N ILE A 189 -19.24 7.74 -0.61
CA ILE A 189 -17.95 7.48 0.04
C ILE A 189 -16.83 8.41 -0.45
N LEU A 190 -16.84 8.83 -1.72
CA LEU A 190 -15.86 9.80 -2.23
C LEU A 190 -16.20 11.23 -1.83
N GLU A 191 -17.48 11.58 -1.71
CA GLU A 191 -17.87 12.89 -1.17
C GLU A 191 -17.39 13.04 0.28
N ASP A 192 -17.55 11.98 1.07
CA ASP A 192 -17.10 11.93 2.47
C ASP A 192 -15.57 11.92 2.55
N ALA A 193 -14.88 11.15 1.69
CA ALA A 193 -13.43 11.18 1.57
C ALA A 193 -12.89 12.57 1.19
N ASN A 194 -13.56 13.29 0.29
CA ASN A 194 -13.18 14.64 -0.11
C ASN A 194 -13.29 15.61 1.08
N LYS A 195 -14.45 15.61 1.78
CA LYS A 195 -14.67 16.44 2.97
C LYS A 195 -13.62 16.19 4.04
N PHE A 196 -13.38 14.92 4.38
CA PHE A 196 -12.40 14.52 5.39
C PHE A 196 -10.98 14.94 5.00
N SER A 197 -10.51 14.50 3.83
CA SER A 197 -9.13 14.75 3.39
C SER A 197 -8.85 16.25 3.18
N SER A 198 -9.80 17.02 2.64
CA SER A 198 -9.68 18.48 2.48
C SER A 198 -9.54 19.17 3.83
N LYS A 199 -10.36 18.80 4.83
CA LYS A 199 -10.28 19.34 6.19
C LYS A 199 -8.93 19.01 6.82
N PHE A 200 -8.53 17.73 6.79
CA PHE A 200 -7.26 17.24 7.33
C PHE A 200 -6.06 18.01 6.74
N LEU A 201 -6.01 18.17 5.42
CA LEU A 201 -4.90 18.83 4.74
C LEU A 201 -4.81 20.32 5.09
N ARG A 202 -5.96 21.02 5.18
CA ARG A 202 -5.99 22.43 5.60
C ARG A 202 -5.54 22.61 7.04
N GLU A 203 -5.96 21.72 7.94
CA GLU A 203 -5.52 21.76 9.33
C GLU A 203 -4.00 21.52 9.47
N LYS A 204 -3.44 20.57 8.72
CA LYS A 204 -1.98 20.34 8.68
C LYS A 204 -1.23 21.53 8.11
N GLN A 205 -1.76 22.18 7.07
CA GLN A 205 -1.19 23.40 6.50
C GLN A 205 -1.21 24.56 7.51
N ALA A 206 -2.33 24.79 8.20
CA ALA A 206 -2.46 25.86 9.20
C ALA A 206 -1.53 25.66 10.40
N LYS A 207 -1.34 24.42 10.87
CA LYS A 207 -0.41 24.09 11.97
C LYS A 207 1.06 24.32 11.63
N GLN A 208 1.46 24.24 10.36
CA GLN A 208 2.81 24.59 9.92
C GLN A 208 3.04 26.12 9.86
N TRP A 209 1.96 26.90 9.85
CA TRP A 209 1.98 28.35 9.77
C TRP A 209 1.70 28.98 11.15
N THR A 210 2.48 28.60 12.17
CA THR A 210 2.62 29.43 13.36
C THR A 210 3.71 30.47 13.09
N PRO A 211 3.38 31.78 13.07
CA PRO A 211 4.38 32.83 12.89
C PRO A 211 5.44 32.72 14.01
N ARG A 212 6.72 32.78 13.64
CA ARG A 212 7.81 33.00 14.59
C ARG A 212 7.81 34.46 15.04
#